data_AF-A0A9Q1IBJ5-F1
#
_entry.id   AF-A0A9Q1IBJ5-F1
#
_cell.length_a   1.000
_cell.length_b   1.000
_cell.length_c   1.000
_cell.angle_alpha   90.00
_cell.angle_beta   90.00
_cell.angle_gamma   90.00
#
_symmetry.space_group_name_H-M   'P 1'
#
loop_
_entity.id
_entity.type
_entity.pdbx_description
1 polymer ?
#
loop_
_entity_poly.entity_id
_entity_poly.type
_entity_poly.pdbx_seq_one_letter_code
_entity_poly.pdbx_strand_id
1 'polypeptide(L)'
;MSSRFQAYETIVTDAVLSLDEDTVLSTTEVDFAFTVWQSFPERIVGYPARSHFWDANKERWGYTSKWTNDYSMVLTGAAIYHRYYHYLYTNVLPASLKSMVDQLANCEDILMNFLVSAVTKLPPIKVTQKKQYKETMMGQRKMTTTTVMIQPPRRSLNATALIGPQGSDWLSSFWAKKGGLKSSLV
;
A
#
# COMPACT_ATOMS: atom_id res chain seq x y z
N MET A 1 9.54 15.71 5.64
CA MET A 1 8.93 15.81 4.31
C MET A 1 9.25 14.57 3.52
N SER A 2 8.28 13.65 3.39
CA SER A 2 8.39 12.58 2.40
C SER A 2 8.29 13.22 1.01
N SER A 3 9.44 13.41 0.35
CA SER A 3 9.53 13.98 -1.00
C SER A 3 9.05 12.99 -2.08
N ARG A 4 8.83 11.72 -1.71
CA ARG A 4 8.45 10.64 -2.63
C ARG A 4 7.14 10.89 -3.39
N PHE A 5 6.15 11.52 -2.75
CA PHE A 5 4.82 11.72 -3.32
C PHE A 5 4.55 13.13 -3.83
N GLN A 6 5.60 13.94 -3.97
CA GLN A 6 5.47 15.27 -4.58
C GLN A 6 5.10 15.12 -6.06
N ALA A 7 4.23 16.01 -6.54
CA ALA A 7 3.84 16.07 -7.94
C ALA A 7 4.98 16.65 -8.79
N TYR A 8 5.94 15.82 -9.18
CA TYR A 8 7.05 16.22 -10.05
C TYR A 8 6.61 16.34 -11.51
N GLU A 9 6.93 17.46 -12.14
CA GLU A 9 6.63 17.71 -13.56
C GLU A 9 7.37 16.76 -14.51
N THR A 10 8.49 16.18 -14.05
CA THR A 10 9.27 15.20 -14.81
C THR A 10 8.54 13.86 -14.97
N ILE A 11 7.55 13.57 -14.13
CA ILE A 11 6.74 12.34 -14.22
C ILE A 11 5.58 12.57 -15.20
N VAL A 12 5.86 12.26 -16.46
CA VAL A 12 4.90 12.39 -17.56
C VAL A 12 4.01 11.15 -17.75
N THR A 13 4.40 10.02 -17.17
CA THR A 13 3.68 8.74 -17.30
C THR A 13 2.52 8.63 -16.32
N ASP A 14 1.42 8.01 -16.74
CA ASP A 14 0.28 7.80 -15.85
C ASP A 14 0.58 6.78 -14.75
N ALA A 15 1.36 5.73 -15.07
CA ALA A 15 1.85 4.77 -14.08
C ALA A 15 3.11 5.30 -13.38
N VAL A 16 3.15 5.17 -12.06
CA VAL A 16 4.34 5.40 -11.23
C VAL A 16 4.70 4.11 -10.53
N LEU A 17 5.88 3.57 -10.82
CA LEU A 17 6.50 2.51 -10.02
C LEU A 17 7.29 3.14 -8.88
N SER A 18 6.90 2.85 -7.65
CA SER A 18 7.59 3.27 -6.43
C SER A 18 8.30 2.08 -5.80
N LEU A 19 9.58 2.28 -5.46
CA LEU A 19 10.47 1.26 -4.90
C LEU A 19 11.25 1.82 -3.71
N ASP A 20 11.34 1.04 -2.64
CA ASP A 20 12.26 1.30 -1.52
C ASP A 20 13.69 0.90 -1.89
N GLU A 21 14.68 1.51 -1.23
CA GLU A 21 16.11 1.29 -1.49
C GLU A 21 16.55 -0.18 -1.29
N ASP A 22 15.89 -0.88 -0.38
CA ASP A 22 16.15 -2.28 -0.03
C ASP A 22 15.26 -3.29 -0.79
N THR A 23 14.41 -2.79 -1.70
CA THR A 23 13.49 -3.63 -2.47
C THR A 23 14.10 -4.06 -3.80
N VAL A 24 14.21 -5.38 -4.00
CA VAL A 24 14.64 -5.98 -5.27
C VAL A 24 13.47 -6.67 -5.95
N LEU A 25 13.15 -6.25 -7.17
CA LEU A 25 12.19 -6.90 -8.07
C LEU A 25 12.89 -7.31 -9.36
N SER A 26 12.55 -8.51 -9.87
CA SER A 26 12.97 -8.93 -11.20
C SER A 26 12.21 -8.16 -12.29
N THR A 27 12.76 -8.08 -13.50
CA THR A 27 12.08 -7.45 -14.65
C THR A 27 10.73 -8.11 -14.93
N THR A 28 10.66 -9.44 -14.86
CA THR A 28 9.41 -10.20 -15.01
C THR A 28 8.36 -9.84 -13.95
N GLU A 29 8.79 -9.53 -12.72
CA GLU A 29 7.87 -9.05 -11.69
C GLU A 29 7.34 -7.67 -12.03
N VAL A 30 8.22 -6.73 -12.40
CA VAL A 30 7.82 -5.38 -12.82
C VAL A 30 6.85 -5.42 -14.00
N ASP A 31 7.15 -6.19 -15.05
CA ASP A 31 6.30 -6.34 -16.24
C ASP A 31 4.92 -6.91 -15.87
N PHE A 32 4.89 -7.89 -14.96
CA PHE A 32 3.65 -8.48 -14.49
C PHE A 32 2.82 -7.48 -13.68
N ALA A 33 3.42 -6.79 -12.72
CA ALA A 33 2.72 -5.78 -11.92
C ALA A 33 2.17 -4.65 -12.81
N PHE A 34 2.93 -4.24 -13.82
CA PHE A 34 2.50 -3.23 -14.78
C PHE A 34 1.32 -3.72 -15.63
N THR A 35 1.38 -4.94 -16.15
CA THR A 35 0.27 -5.55 -16.89
C THR A 35 -1.02 -5.61 -16.06
N VAL A 36 -0.91 -5.98 -14.78
CA VAL A 36 -2.04 -5.96 -13.85
C VAL A 36 -2.56 -4.54 -13.65
N TRP A 37 -1.66 -3.57 -13.43
CA TRP A 37 -2.04 -2.17 -13.26
C TRP A 37 -2.75 -1.59 -14.49
N GLN A 38 -2.35 -1.96 -15.71
CA GLN A 38 -3.03 -1.53 -16.93
C GLN A 38 -4.51 -1.97 -16.97
N SER A 39 -4.87 -3.06 -16.29
CA SER A 39 -6.25 -3.54 -16.18
C SER A 39 -7.03 -2.84 -15.06
N PHE A 40 -6.35 -2.20 -14.10
CA PHE A 40 -6.92 -1.56 -12.91
C PHE A 40 -6.18 -0.26 -12.57
N PRO A 41 -6.11 0.71 -13.50
CA PRO A 41 -5.22 1.88 -13.36
C PRO A 41 -5.54 2.75 -12.15
N GLU A 42 -6.79 2.71 -11.67
CA GLU A 42 -7.24 3.44 -10.50
C GLU A 42 -6.77 2.82 -9.16
N ARG A 43 -6.26 1.59 -9.14
CA ARG A 43 -5.93 0.88 -7.89
C ARG A 43 -4.42 0.83 -7.66
N ILE A 44 -4.00 0.75 -6.39
CA ILE A 44 -2.61 0.44 -6.04
C ILE A 44 -2.38 -1.05 -6.30
N VAL A 45 -1.40 -1.38 -7.14
CA VAL A 45 -0.98 -2.75 -7.45
C VAL A 45 0.43 -2.98 -6.93
N GLY A 46 0.66 -3.96 -6.07
CA GLY A 46 2.01 -4.17 -5.52
C GLY A 46 2.16 -5.42 -4.67
N TYR A 47 3.35 -5.59 -4.08
CA TYR A 47 3.76 -6.83 -3.42
C TYR A 47 3.56 -6.84 -1.90
N PRO A 48 4.05 -5.83 -1.13
CA PRO A 48 4.06 -5.92 0.31
C PRO A 48 2.67 -5.55 0.84
N ALA A 49 1.88 -6.57 1.18
CA ALA A 49 0.55 -6.36 1.73
C ALA A 49 0.58 -6.22 3.26
N ARG A 50 -0.32 -5.38 3.77
CA ARG A 50 -0.54 -5.12 5.20
C ARG A 50 -2.02 -5.06 5.50
N SER A 51 -2.36 -5.12 6.78
CA SER A 51 -3.75 -5.04 7.21
C SER A 51 -3.95 -4.16 8.43
N HIS A 52 -5.16 -3.60 8.52
CA HIS A 52 -5.68 -2.95 9.72
C HIS A 52 -6.76 -3.84 10.35
N PHE A 53 -6.94 -3.73 11.66
CA PHE A 53 -7.96 -4.47 12.40
C PHE A 53 -8.47 -3.64 13.57
N TRP A 54 -9.72 -3.86 13.96
CA TRP A 54 -10.27 -3.29 15.19
C TRP A 54 -9.83 -4.15 16.38
N ASP A 55 -9.13 -3.54 17.33
CA ASP A 55 -8.79 -4.14 18.63
C ASP A 55 -9.87 -3.74 19.64
N ALA A 56 -10.86 -4.61 19.83
CA ALA A 56 -12.00 -4.34 20.72
C ALA A 56 -11.57 -4.12 22.17
N ASN A 57 -10.49 -4.77 22.63
CA ASN A 57 -10.00 -4.62 24.00
C ASN A 57 -9.39 -3.25 24.26
N LYS A 58 -8.92 -2.59 23.20
CA LYS A 58 -8.29 -1.26 23.29
C LYS A 58 -9.12 -0.18 22.62
N GLU A 59 -10.34 -0.53 22.18
CA GLU A 59 -11.28 0.32 21.44
C GLU A 59 -10.61 1.18 20.37
N ARG A 60 -9.74 0.56 19.57
CA ARG A 60 -8.94 1.29 18.58
C ARG A 60 -8.51 0.42 17.43
N TRP A 61 -8.06 1.07 16.36
CA TRP A 61 -7.50 0.39 15.22
C TRP A 61 -6.03 0.02 15.42
N GLY A 62 -5.70 -1.21 15.05
CA GLY A 62 -4.36 -1.76 15.01
C GLY A 62 -3.86 -1.96 13.58
N TYR A 63 -2.55 -1.94 13.42
CA TYR A 63 -1.85 -2.30 12.20
C TYR A 63 -1.17 -3.65 12.38
N THR A 64 -1.14 -4.47 11.33
CA THR A 64 -0.42 -5.75 11.35
C THR A 64 0.35 -6.00 10.06
N SER A 65 1.56 -6.51 10.23
CA SER A 65 2.41 -7.07 9.17
C SER A 65 2.31 -8.58 9.06
N LYS A 66 1.42 -9.23 9.84
CA LYS A 66 1.24 -10.68 9.79
C LYS A 66 0.90 -11.11 8.38
N TRP A 67 1.61 -12.13 7.90
CA TRP A 67 1.39 -12.69 6.58
C TRP A 67 0.11 -13.52 6.60
N THR A 68 -0.99 -12.89 6.20
CA THR A 68 -2.30 -13.52 6.14
C THR A 68 -2.91 -13.32 4.75
N ASN A 69 -3.94 -14.10 4.44
CA ASN A 69 -4.71 -13.93 3.21
C ASN A 69 -5.62 -12.69 3.25
N ASP A 70 -5.79 -12.07 4.43
CA ASP A 70 -6.57 -10.86 4.61
C ASP A 70 -5.65 -9.64 4.62
N TYR A 71 -5.88 -8.75 3.67
CA TYR A 71 -5.16 -7.50 3.58
C TYR A 71 -6.12 -6.37 3.22
N SER A 72 -5.67 -5.15 3.48
CA SER A 72 -6.42 -3.93 3.20
C SER A 72 -5.51 -2.81 2.68
N MET A 73 -4.19 -2.99 2.74
CA MET A 73 -3.20 -2.06 2.25
C MET A 73 -2.14 -2.78 1.42
N VAL A 74 -1.59 -2.09 0.43
CA VAL A 74 -0.37 -2.46 -0.28
C VAL A 74 0.62 -1.32 -0.10
N LEU A 75 1.80 -1.61 0.45
CA LEU A 75 2.83 -0.58 0.69
C LEU A 75 3.41 -0.09 -0.62
N THR A 76 3.69 1.22 -0.71
CA THR A 76 4.19 1.84 -1.94
C THR A 76 5.68 1.61 -2.17
N GLY A 77 6.37 0.99 -1.21
CA GLY A 77 7.76 0.54 -1.35
C GLY A 77 8.00 -0.55 -2.40
N ALA A 78 6.95 -1.18 -2.92
CA ALA A 78 7.02 -2.00 -4.13
C ALA A 78 5.65 -2.06 -4.80
N ALA A 79 5.22 -0.93 -5.40
CA ALA A 79 3.90 -0.82 -6.01
C ALA A 79 3.86 0.14 -7.21
N ILE A 80 2.88 -0.12 -8.07
CA ILE A 80 2.48 0.72 -9.20
C ILE A 80 1.12 1.33 -8.89
N TYR A 81 1.00 2.64 -9.13
CA TYR A 81 -0.24 3.39 -8.97
C TYR A 81 -0.27 4.60 -9.90
N HIS A 82 -1.44 5.23 -10.02
CA HIS A 82 -1.63 6.37 -10.91
C HIS A 82 -0.96 7.66 -10.38
N ARG A 83 -0.24 8.40 -11.23
CA ARG A 83 0.42 9.68 -10.87
C ARG A 83 -0.53 10.73 -10.29
N TYR A 84 -1.81 10.65 -10.65
CA TYR A 84 -2.86 11.53 -10.13
C TYR A 84 -2.90 11.54 -8.60
N TYR A 85 -2.50 10.44 -7.95
CA TYR A 85 -2.43 10.39 -6.50
C TYR A 85 -1.30 11.25 -5.91
N HIS A 86 -0.22 11.53 -6.64
CA HIS A 86 0.78 12.54 -6.22
C HIS A 86 0.18 13.95 -6.24
N TYR A 87 -0.60 14.28 -7.26
CA TYR A 87 -1.31 15.55 -7.34
C TYR A 87 -2.28 15.71 -6.16
N LEU A 88 -3.09 14.69 -5.88
CA LEU A 88 -4.02 14.73 -4.76
C LEU A 88 -3.29 14.81 -3.41
N TYR A 89 -2.22 14.04 -3.23
CA TYR A 89 -1.41 14.05 -2.01
C TYR A 89 -0.80 15.45 -1.77
N THR A 90 -0.29 16.08 -2.83
CA THR A 90 0.38 17.39 -2.74
C THR A 90 -0.63 18.52 -2.56
N ASN A 91 -1.67 18.57 -3.39
CA ASN A 91 -2.51 19.75 -3.56
C ASN A 91 -3.87 19.68 -2.85
N VAL A 92 -4.40 18.48 -2.62
CA VAL A 92 -5.76 18.30 -2.07
C VAL A 92 -5.72 17.86 -0.61
N LEU A 93 -4.72 17.05 -0.23
CA LEU A 93 -4.64 16.47 1.10
C LEU A 93 -4.41 17.55 2.18
N PRO A 94 -5.18 17.55 3.29
CA PRO A 94 -5.04 18.54 4.36
C PRO A 94 -3.61 18.64 4.88
N ALA A 95 -3.13 19.87 5.08
CA ALA A 95 -1.77 20.13 5.56
C ALA A 95 -1.49 19.44 6.90
N SER A 96 -2.48 19.36 7.80
CA SER A 96 -2.37 18.69 9.10
C SER A 96 -1.96 17.22 8.99
N LEU A 97 -2.50 16.48 8.00
CA LEU A 97 -2.17 15.08 7.78
C LEU A 97 -0.74 14.92 7.24
N LYS A 98 -0.32 15.81 6.34
CA LYS A 98 1.07 15.84 5.84
C LYS A 98 2.05 16.15 6.95
N SER A 99 1.80 17.19 7.75
CA SER A 99 2.64 17.57 8.89
C SER A 99 2.76 16.45 9.90
N MET A 100 1.70 15.68 10.11
CA MET A 100 1.72 14.54 11.03
C MET A 100 2.60 13.39 10.54
N VAL A 101 2.48 12.99 9.26
CA VAL A 101 3.38 12.01 8.64
C VAL A 101 4.83 12.48 8.72
N ASP A 102 5.07 13.77 8.50
CA ASP A 102 6.41 14.36 8.57
C ASP A 102 7.01 14.32 9.98
N GLN A 103 6.21 14.59 11.02
CA GLN A 103 6.65 14.50 12.42
C GLN A 103 7.00 13.06 12.84
N LEU A 104 6.29 12.08 12.28
CA LEU A 104 6.50 10.67 12.59
C LEU A 104 7.58 10.01 11.75
N ALA A 105 8.01 10.66 10.66
CA ALA A 105 8.96 10.14 9.68
C ALA A 105 8.58 8.72 9.21
N ASN A 106 7.28 8.47 9.03
CA ASN A 106 6.73 7.17 8.66
C ASN A 106 5.26 7.31 8.22
N CYS A 107 4.68 6.22 7.72
CA CYS A 107 3.25 6.02 7.48
C CYS A 107 2.69 6.80 6.28
N GLU A 108 3.56 7.31 5.42
CA GLU A 108 3.22 7.89 4.13
C GLU A 108 2.51 6.87 3.21
N ASP A 109 2.91 5.60 3.25
CA ASP A 109 2.22 4.50 2.53
C ASP A 109 0.78 4.30 2.98
N ILE A 110 0.57 4.39 4.30
CA ILE A 110 -0.74 4.23 4.91
C ILE A 110 -1.62 5.37 4.43
N LEU A 111 -1.12 6.61 4.53
CA LEU A 111 -1.83 7.80 4.06
C LEU A 111 -2.17 7.71 2.56
N MET A 112 -1.26 7.20 1.74
CA MET A 112 -1.51 6.96 0.31
C MET A 112 -2.64 5.93 0.10
N ASN A 113 -2.65 4.81 0.82
CA ASN A 113 -3.74 3.84 0.74
C ASN A 113 -5.09 4.43 1.18
N PHE A 114 -5.10 5.29 2.21
CA PHE A 114 -6.30 6.04 2.62
C PHE A 114 -6.78 6.99 1.53
N LEU A 115 -5.87 7.76 0.94
CA LEU A 115 -6.20 8.68 -0.14
C LEU A 115 -6.83 7.95 -1.33
N VAL A 116 -6.19 6.87 -1.81
CA VAL A 116 -6.68 6.11 -2.96
C VAL A 116 -8.02 5.45 -2.66
N SER A 117 -8.17 4.80 -1.50
CA SER A 117 -9.44 4.16 -1.12
C SER A 117 -10.56 5.18 -0.89
N ALA A 118 -10.24 6.39 -0.41
CA ALA A 118 -11.23 7.45 -0.24
C ALA A 118 -11.78 7.98 -1.55
N VAL A 119 -10.92 8.10 -2.57
CA VAL A 119 -11.30 8.62 -3.90
C VAL A 119 -11.99 7.54 -4.73
N THR A 120 -11.44 6.33 -4.77
CA THR A 120 -11.94 5.26 -5.65
C THR A 120 -13.04 4.41 -5.04
N LYS A 121 -13.11 4.34 -3.70
CA LYS A 121 -13.91 3.34 -2.96
C LYS A 121 -13.54 1.89 -3.30
N LEU A 122 -12.38 1.68 -3.91
CA LEU A 122 -11.86 0.37 -4.30
C LEU A 122 -10.68 -0.01 -3.39
N PRO A 123 -10.49 -1.30 -3.09
CA PRO A 123 -9.39 -1.73 -2.25
C PRO A 123 -8.12 -1.93 -3.10
N PRO A 124 -6.91 -2.08 -2.55
CA PRO A 124 -5.70 -2.31 -3.36
C PRO A 124 -5.66 -3.73 -3.96
N ILE A 125 -4.69 -3.99 -4.84
CA ILE A 125 -4.45 -5.31 -5.46
C ILE A 125 -3.07 -5.80 -5.06
N LYS A 126 -3.03 -6.94 -4.38
CA LYS A 126 -1.79 -7.66 -4.07
C LYS A 126 -1.41 -8.59 -5.22
N VAL A 127 -0.19 -8.44 -5.71
CA VAL A 127 0.47 -9.40 -6.61
C VAL A 127 1.41 -10.30 -5.82
N THR A 128 1.57 -11.54 -6.28
CA THR A 128 2.47 -12.52 -5.64
C THR A 128 3.79 -12.61 -6.38
N GLN A 129 4.90 -12.65 -5.65
CA GLN A 129 6.21 -12.96 -6.23
C GLN A 129 6.22 -14.38 -6.79
N LYS A 130 7.05 -14.60 -7.81
CA LYS A 130 7.22 -15.94 -8.39
C LYS A 130 7.89 -16.83 -7.33
N LYS A 131 7.15 -17.79 -6.79
CA LYS A 131 7.74 -18.81 -5.91
C LYS A 131 8.64 -19.68 -6.79
N GLN A 132 9.95 -19.47 -6.75
CA GLN A 132 10.89 -20.43 -7.34
C GLN A 132 10.74 -21.74 -6.56
N TYR A 133 9.99 -22.69 -7.12
CA TYR A 133 10.16 -24.08 -6.72
C TYR A 133 11.58 -24.44 -7.16
N LYS A 134 12.47 -24.75 -6.21
CA LYS A 134 13.72 -25.43 -6.56
C LYS A 134 13.28 -26.76 -7.16
N GLU A 135 13.31 -26.85 -8.49
CA GLU A 135 13.21 -28.12 -9.19
C GLU A 135 14.42 -28.95 -8.75
N THR A 136 14.21 -29.84 -7.79
CA THR A 136 15.09 -30.99 -7.62
C THR A 136 14.99 -31.79 -8.91
N MET A 137 16.02 -31.66 -9.73
CA MET A 137 16.30 -32.35 -10.98
C MET A 137 15.55 -33.69 -11.15
N MET A 138 14.55 -33.73 -12.02
CA MET A 138 14.35 -34.83 -12.97
C MET A 138 13.37 -34.40 -14.07
N GLY A 139 13.81 -34.53 -15.32
CA GLY A 139 13.24 -33.85 -16.47
C GLY A 139 11.85 -34.32 -16.90
N GLN A 140 11.09 -33.40 -17.47
CA GLN A 140 10.43 -33.50 -18.77
C GLN A 140 9.71 -32.18 -19.05
N ARG A 141 9.98 -31.59 -20.22
CA ARG A 141 9.29 -30.39 -20.71
C ARG A 141 7.79 -30.65 -20.77
N LYS A 142 7.02 -29.89 -19.98
CA LYS A 142 5.64 -29.50 -20.31
C LYS A 142 5.48 -28.01 -20.06
N MET A 143 4.91 -27.33 -21.04
CA MET A 143 4.62 -25.89 -21.00
C MET A 143 3.52 -25.68 -19.96
N THR A 144 3.89 -25.25 -18.76
CA THR A 144 2.92 -25.04 -17.67
C THR A 144 2.27 -23.67 -17.85
N THR A 145 0.99 -23.67 -18.20
CA THR A 145 0.16 -22.46 -18.08
C THR A 145 0.20 -22.02 -16.61
N THR A 146 0.87 -20.90 -16.34
CA THR A 146 1.02 -20.37 -14.99
C THR A 146 -0.30 -19.72 -14.60
N THR A 147 -1.08 -20.36 -13.74
CA THR A 147 -2.23 -19.70 -13.09
C THR A 147 -1.68 -18.63 -12.15
N VAL A 148 -1.82 -17.37 -12.54
CA VAL A 148 -1.36 -16.23 -11.75
C VAL A 148 -2.44 -15.84 -10.74
N MET A 149 -2.10 -15.83 -9.45
CA MET A 149 -3.07 -15.52 -8.40
C MET A 149 -3.10 -14.02 -8.09
N ILE A 150 -4.00 -13.28 -8.74
CA ILE A 150 -4.47 -12.00 -8.23
C ILE A 150 -5.35 -12.32 -7.01
N GLN A 151 -4.91 -11.94 -5.82
CA GLN A 151 -5.71 -12.15 -4.62
C GLN A 151 -6.53 -10.89 -4.34
N PRO A 152 -7.87 -10.89 -4.45
CA PRO A 152 -8.67 -9.77 -4.00
C PRO A 152 -8.59 -9.64 -2.47
N PRO A 153 -8.65 -8.43 -1.94
CA PRO A 153 -8.69 -8.22 -0.49
C PRO A 153 -10.05 -8.67 0.06
N ARG A 154 -10.05 -9.43 1.16
CA ARG A 154 -11.28 -9.80 1.86
C ARG A 154 -11.86 -8.67 2.73
N ARG A 155 -11.12 -7.57 2.91
CA ARG A 155 -11.53 -6.39 3.68
C ARG A 155 -11.17 -5.11 2.93
N SER A 156 -12.13 -4.21 2.77
CA SER A 156 -11.85 -2.85 2.27
C SER A 156 -11.32 -1.98 3.41
N LEU A 157 -10.43 -1.04 3.08
CA LEU A 157 -10.22 0.13 3.92
C LEU A 157 -11.54 0.90 3.98
N ASN A 158 -12.09 1.06 5.17
CA ASN A 158 -13.37 1.74 5.34
C ASN A 158 -13.16 3.26 5.29
N ALA A 159 -13.11 3.82 4.08
CA ALA A 159 -12.92 5.26 3.87
C ALA A 159 -14.06 6.12 4.43
N THR A 160 -15.20 5.52 4.77
CA THR A 160 -16.32 6.16 5.48
C THR A 160 -15.93 6.69 6.86
N ALA A 161 -14.82 6.19 7.42
CA ALA A 161 -14.22 6.81 8.59
C ALA A 161 -13.97 8.30 8.32
N LEU A 162 -13.33 8.69 7.20
CA LEU A 162 -12.79 10.04 6.97
C LEU A 162 -13.81 11.19 6.80
N ILE A 163 -15.09 10.93 6.53
CA ILE A 163 -16.06 11.98 6.14
C ILE A 163 -17.07 12.28 7.27
N GLY A 164 -17.03 11.52 8.36
CA GLY A 164 -17.80 11.79 9.57
C GLY A 164 -16.90 12.23 10.74
N PRO A 165 -17.47 12.81 11.81
CA PRO A 165 -16.71 13.23 13.00
C PRO A 165 -15.83 12.13 13.63
N GLN A 166 -16.10 10.85 13.33
CA GLN A 166 -15.33 9.69 13.81
C GLN A 166 -14.06 9.37 12.99
N GLY A 167 -13.83 9.98 11.82
CA GLY A 167 -12.65 9.75 10.98
C GLY A 167 -11.40 10.49 11.37
N SER A 168 -11.62 11.73 11.81
CA SER A 168 -10.61 12.51 12.51
C SER A 168 -10.15 11.77 13.77
N ASP A 169 -11.06 11.10 14.48
CA ASP A 169 -10.74 10.32 15.67
C ASP A 169 -9.95 9.04 15.35
N TRP A 170 -10.18 8.42 14.17
CA TRP A 170 -9.42 7.25 13.71
C TRP A 170 -7.92 7.54 13.58
N LEU A 171 -7.59 8.57 12.78
CA LEU A 171 -6.22 9.04 12.62
C LEU A 171 -5.70 9.44 14.01
N SER A 172 -6.35 10.38 14.68
CA SER A 172 -5.89 10.93 15.97
C SER A 172 -5.61 9.84 17.02
N SER A 173 -6.44 8.80 17.12
CA SER A 173 -6.30 7.69 18.07
C SER A 173 -5.23 6.67 17.65
N PHE A 174 -5.08 6.38 16.36
CA PHE A 174 -3.97 5.58 15.82
C PHE A 174 -2.62 6.27 16.07
N TRP A 175 -2.57 7.58 15.88
CA TRP A 175 -1.35 8.39 15.98
C TRP A 175 -0.91 8.68 17.41
N ALA A 176 -1.85 8.86 18.35
CA ALA A 176 -1.54 9.11 19.76
C ALA A 176 -0.62 8.04 20.39
N LYS A 177 -0.60 6.79 19.90
CA LYS A 177 0.27 5.74 20.46
C LYS A 177 1.59 5.49 19.72
N LYS A 178 1.75 5.85 18.44
CA LYS A 178 3.07 5.72 17.78
C LYS A 178 4.08 6.72 18.35
N GLY A 179 3.62 7.88 18.84
CA GLY A 179 4.43 8.78 19.68
C GLY A 179 4.87 8.15 21.01
N GLY A 180 4.11 7.19 21.55
CA GLY A 180 4.45 6.45 22.77
C GLY A 180 5.32 5.20 22.56
N LEU A 181 5.49 4.71 21.32
CA LEU A 181 6.33 3.54 21.04
C LEU A 181 7.83 3.84 20.91
N LYS A 182 8.26 5.11 20.98
CA LYS A 182 9.68 5.48 21.10
C LYS A 182 10.29 5.20 22.48
N SER A 183 9.48 4.79 23.48
CA SER A 183 9.94 4.57 24.87
C SER A 183 10.41 3.14 25.19
N SER A 184 10.45 2.21 24.23
CA SER A 184 10.83 0.80 24.54
C SER A 184 11.90 0.20 23.63
N LEU A 185 12.69 1.04 22.96
CA LEU A 185 13.92 0.64 22.29
C LEU A 185 15.01 1.68 22.60
N VAL A 186 15.48 1.65 23.85
CA VAL A 186 16.87 1.88 24.25
C VAL A 186 17.26 0.68 25.10
#